data_AF-A0A7Y6NSR6-F1
#
_entry.id   AF-A0A7Y6NSR6-F1
#
_cell.length_a   1.000
_cell.length_b   1.000
_cell.length_c   1.000
_cell.angle_alpha   90.00
_cell.angle_beta   90.00
_cell.angle_gamma   90.00
#
_symmetry.space_group_name_H-M   'P 1'
#
loop_
_entity.id
_entity.type
_entity.pdbx_description
1 polymer ?
#
loop_
_entity_poly.entity_id
_entity_poly.type
_entity_poly.pdbx_seq_one_letter_code
_entity_poly.pdbx_strand_id
1 'polypeptide(L)' 'MSETKVNVGKATSGGYRPLSLTLRGFKGIRSGLGRDAITLDLEALVGDAQLVAIAGSNGRGKTTIMDNLHPLC' A
#
# COMPACT_ATOMS: atom_id res chain seq x y z
N MET A 1 -5.94 40.38 2.11
CA MET A 1 -5.85 39.13 1.35
C MET A 1 -5.82 37.99 2.34
N SER A 2 -6.98 37.41 2.65
CA SER A 2 -7.12 36.29 3.58
C SER A 2 -6.91 34.99 2.83
N GLU A 3 -5.89 34.23 3.19
CA GLU A 3 -5.60 32.90 2.66
C GLU A 3 -6.74 31.95 3.02
N THR A 4 -7.50 31.53 2.02
CA THR A 4 -8.49 30.46 2.16
C THR A 4 -7.74 29.16 2.41
N LYS A 5 -7.73 28.69 3.66
CA LYS A 5 -7.34 27.31 3.99
C LYS A 5 -8.36 26.38 3.33
N VAL A 6 -7.98 25.82 2.19
CA VAL A 6 -8.72 24.75 1.54
C VAL A 6 -8.65 23.56 2.49
N ASN A 7 -9.72 23.37 3.28
CA ASN A 7 -9.84 22.22 4.14
C ASN A 7 -10.17 21.04 3.20
N VAL A 8 -9.13 20.35 2.74
CA VAL A 8 -9.29 19.10 1.99
C VAL A 8 -9.84 18.08 2.98
N GLY A 9 -11.16 18.09 3.15
CA GLY A 9 -11.87 17.09 3.92
C GLY A 9 -11.44 15.72 3.39
N LYS A 10 -10.87 14.91 4.27
CA LYS A 10 -10.48 13.53 4.00
C LYS A 10 -11.66 12.85 3.34
N ALA A 11 -11.56 12.59 2.04
CA ALA A 11 -12.64 11.99 1.28
C ALA A 11 -12.92 10.61 1.91
N THR A 12 -13.98 10.51 2.71
CA THR A 12 -14.49 9.23 3.17
C THR A 12 -15.27 8.62 2.01
N SER A 13 -14.55 8.18 0.98
CA SER A 13 -15.10 7.28 -0.01
C SER A 13 -15.43 5.99 0.73
N GLY A 14 -16.71 5.59 0.79
CA GLY A 14 -17.17 4.36 1.43
C GLY A 14 -16.68 3.06 0.76
N GLY A 15 -15.57 3.11 0.02
CA GLY A 15 -14.93 1.98 -0.64
C GLY A 15 -13.86 1.31 0.23
N TYR A 16 -13.28 0.23 -0.29
CA TYR A 16 -12.22 -0.52 0.37
C TYR A 16 -10.96 0.34 0.59
N ARG A 17 -10.55 0.49 1.85
CA ARG A 17 -9.29 1.12 2.25
C ARG A 17 -8.41 0.09 2.97
N PRO A 18 -7.39 -0.49 2.30
CA PRO A 18 -6.49 -1.44 2.96
C PRO A 18 -5.63 -0.70 4.00
N LEU A 19 -5.65 -1.19 5.25
CA LEU A 19 -4.87 -0.61 6.36
C LEU A 19 -3.51 -1.28 6.52
N SER A 20 -3.48 -2.61 6.38
CA SER A 20 -2.26 -3.38 6.51
C SER A 20 -2.30 -4.57 5.56
N LEU A 21 -1.13 -4.96 5.07
CA LEU A 21 -0.94 -6.18 4.28
C LEU A 21 0.22 -6.97 4.88
N THR A 22 -0.03 -8.23 5.24
CA THR A 22 1.04 -9.16 5.65
C THR A 22 1.11 -10.32 4.69
N LEU A 23 2.28 -10.49 4.07
CA LEU A 23 2.56 -11.56 3.11
C LEU A 23 3.58 -12.52 3.72
N ARG A 24 3.22 -13.80 3.85
CA ARG A 24 4.10 -14.86 4.36
C ARG A 24 4.16 -16.03 3.38
N GLY A 25 5.35 -16.57 3.15
CA GLY A 25 5.55 -17.74 2.28
C GLY A 25 5.47 -17.45 0.77
N PHE A 26 5.35 -16.18 0.36
CA PHE A 26 5.30 -15.81 -1.05
C PHE A 26 6.68 -15.88 -1.71
N LYS A 27 6.78 -16.62 -2.82
CA LYS A 27 8.02 -16.73 -3.61
C LYS A 27 8.58 -15.37 -4.00
N GLY A 28 7.75 -14.44 -4.46
CA GLY A 28 8.17 -13.10 -4.88
C GLY A 28 8.77 -12.25 -3.76
N ILE A 29 8.34 -12.46 -2.51
CA ILE A 29 8.91 -11.79 -1.33
C ILE A 29 10.23 -12.46 -0.93
N ARG A 30 10.29 -13.79 -0.94
CA ARG A 30 11.52 -14.52 -0.61
C ARG A 30 12.63 -14.30 -1.63
N SER A 31 12.38 -14.52 -2.91
CA SER A 31 13.38 -14.31 -3.97
C SER A 31 13.65 -12.83 -4.20
N GLY A 32 12.65 -11.98 -4.01
CA GLY A 32 12.74 -10.55 -4.28
C GLY A 32 13.31 -9.72 -3.15
N LEU A 33 13.10 -10.08 -1.89
CA LEU A 33 13.53 -9.27 -0.75
C LEU A 33 14.43 -10.03 0.23
N GLY A 34 14.63 -11.34 0.02
CA GLY A 34 15.40 -12.18 0.95
C GLY A 34 14.70 -12.37 2.30
N ARG A 35 13.37 -12.18 2.34
CA ARG A 35 12.56 -12.24 3.57
C ARG A 35 11.47 -13.29 3.41
N ASP A 36 11.19 -14.07 4.45
CA ASP A 36 10.09 -15.04 4.44
C ASP A 36 8.72 -14.39 4.67
N ALA A 37 8.73 -13.17 5.23
CA ALA A 37 7.56 -12.38 5.52
C ALA A 37 7.82 -10.88 5.31
N ILE A 38 6.80 -10.15 4.89
CA ILE A 38 6.75 -8.69 5.00
C ILE A 38 5.40 -8.24 5.55
N THR A 39 5.42 -7.13 6.28
CA THR A 39 4.22 -6.39 6.68
C THR A 39 4.35 -4.97 6.17
N LEU A 40 3.32 -4.51 5.48
CA LEU A 40 3.15 -3.13 5.04
C LEU A 40 2.06 -2.51 5.92
N ASP A 41 2.45 -1.53 6.72
CA ASP A 41 1.50 -0.64 7.40
C ASP A 41 1.15 0.49 6.43
N LEU A 42 0.05 0.33 5.71
CA LEU A 42 -0.33 1.25 4.65
C LEU A 42 -0.80 2.57 5.22
N GLU A 43 -1.41 2.58 6.41
CA GLU A 43 -1.80 3.82 7.06
C GLU A 43 -0.58 4.69 7.39
N ALA A 44 0.47 4.09 7.95
CA ALA A 44 1.72 4.80 8.21
C ALA A 44 2.50 5.16 6.94
N LEU A 45 2.49 4.28 5.93
CA LEU A 45 3.27 4.46 4.69
C LEU A 45 2.65 5.47 3.71
N VAL A 46 1.32 5.57 3.66
CA VAL A 46 0.62 6.36 2.62
C VAL A 46 -0.12 7.58 3.17
N GLY A 47 -0.44 7.59 4.48
CA GLY A 47 -1.19 8.68 5.11
C GLY A 47 -2.50 8.98 4.38
N ASP A 48 -2.62 10.21 3.87
CA ASP A 48 -3.79 10.70 3.14
C ASP A 48 -3.58 10.73 1.60
N ALA A 49 -2.49 10.13 1.10
CA ALA A 49 -2.21 10.07 -0.33
C ALA A 49 -3.32 9.36 -1.10
N GLN A 50 -3.80 10.00 -2.17
CA GLN A 50 -4.86 9.45 -3.04
C GLN A 50 -4.29 8.52 -4.13
N LEU A 51 -3.00 8.66 -4.45
CA LEU A 51 -2.31 7.86 -5.45
C LEU A 51 -0.91 7.52 -4.93
N VAL A 52 -0.56 6.23 -4.98
CA VAL A 52 0.69 5.70 -4.46
C VAL A 52 1.35 4.85 -5.55
N ALA A 53 2.66 5.01 -5.72
CA ALA A 53 3.44 4.20 -6.64
C ALA A 53 4.25 3.14 -5.88
N ILE A 54 4.23 1.90 -6.38
CA ILE A 54 5.14 0.84 -5.92
C ILE A 54 6.33 0.77 -6.90
N ALA A 55 7.48 1.25 -6.45
CA ALA A 55 8.71 1.27 -7.25
C ALA A 55 9.72 0.20 -6.80
N GLY A 56 10.64 -0.17 -7.70
CA GLY A 56 11.73 -1.10 -7.42
C GLY A 56 12.14 -1.92 -8.64
N SER A 57 13.31 -2.58 -8.56
CA SER A 57 13.82 -3.41 -9.67
C SER A 57 12.91 -4.59 -10.00
N ASN A 58 13.12 -5.21 -11.16
CA ASN A 58 12.42 -6.45 -11.53
C ASN A 58 12.67 -7.55 -10.49
N GLY A 59 11.64 -8.37 -10.25
CA GLY A 59 11.70 -9.46 -9.28
C GLY A 59 11.56 -9.06 -7.80
N ARG A 60 11.39 -7.78 -7.45
CA ARG A 60 11.28 -7.32 -6.04
C ARG A 60 9.92 -7.49 -5.37
N GLY A 61 9.03 -8.31 -5.93
CA GLY A 61 7.72 -8.61 -5.32
C GLY A 61 6.65 -7.53 -5.52
N LYS A 62 6.84 -6.58 -6.45
CA LYS A 62 5.85 -5.52 -6.73
C LYS A 62 4.47 -6.07 -7.12
N THR A 63 4.45 -6.97 -8.11
CA THR A 63 3.22 -7.65 -8.54
C THR A 63 2.63 -8.48 -7.41
N THR A 64 3.47 -9.13 -6.60
CA THR A 64 3.01 -9.88 -5.41
C THR A 64 2.27 -8.99 -4.40
N ILE A 65 2.73 -7.76 -4.18
CA ILE A 65 2.02 -6.81 -3.33
C ILE A 65 0.69 -6.39 -3.98
N MET A 66 0.72 -5.98 -5.25
CA MET A 66 -0.47 -5.53 -5.99
C MET A 66 -1.56 -6.62 -6.05
N ASP A 67 -1.18 -7.86 -6.35
CA ASP A 67 -2.11 -8.99 -6.48
C ASP A 67 -2.77 -9.36 -5.14
N ASN A 68 -2.25 -8.90 -4.01
CA ASN A 68 -2.81 -9.18 -2.68
C ASN A 68 -3.41 -7.93 -2.01
N LEU A 69 -3.46 -6.79 -2.68
CA LEU A 69 -4.09 -5.55 -2.21
C LEU A 69 -5.60 -5.53 -2.47
N HIS A 70 -6.27 -6.65 -2.19
CA HIS A 70 -7.72 -6.78 -2.28
C HIS A 70 -8.25 -7.59 -1.08
N PRO A 71 -9.52 -7.43 -0.69
CA PRO A 71 -10.14 -8.30 0.32
C PRO A 71 -10.12 -9.77 -0.14
N LEU A 72 -9.92 -10.71 0.79
CA LEU A 72 -10.19 -12.13 0.53
C LEU A 72 -11.69 -12.32 0.33
N CYS A 73 -12.06 -12.93 -0.80
CA CYS A 73 -13.44 -13.32 -1.12
C CYS A 73 -13.78 -14.67 -0.48
#